data_AF-A0A1H9NWV8-F1
#
_entry.id   AF-A0A1H9NWV8-F1
#
_cell.length_a   1.000
_cell.length_b   1.000
_cell.length_c   1.000
_cell.angle_alpha   90.00
_cell.angle_beta   90.00
_cell.angle_gamma   90.00
#
_symmetry.space_group_name_H-M   'P 1'
#
loop_
_entity.id
_entity.type
_entity.pdbx_description
1 polymer ?
#
loop_
_entity_poly.entity_id
_entity_poly.type
_entity_poly.pdbx_seq_one_letter_code
_entity_poly.pdbx_strand_id
1 'polypeptide(L)' 'MPTDPRRADRCPGVLRPHEAADGAMVRIRVPGGQTSSGALLALSRLAEAYGSGLLQLTSRGSVQVRG' A
#
# COMPACT_ATOMS: atom_id res chain seq x y z
N MET A 1 -26.81 1.10 4.31
CA MET A 1 -26.08 0.11 5.12
C MET A 1 -24.59 0.46 5.07
N PRO A 2 -23.96 0.91 6.15
CA PRO A 2 -22.52 1.18 6.14
C PRO A 2 -21.77 -0.15 6.05
N THR A 3 -20.97 -0.30 5.00
CA THR A 3 -20.14 -1.50 4.77
C THR A 3 -19.04 -1.60 5.81
N ASP A 4 -18.98 -2.72 6.53
CA ASP A 4 -17.90 -3.04 7.46
C ASP A 4 -16.53 -2.95 6.73
N PRO A 5 -15.63 -2.02 7.13
CA PRO A 5 -14.32 -1.88 6.50
C PRO A 5 -13.46 -3.15 6.65
N ARG A 6 -13.75 -4.01 7.64
CA ARG A 6 -13.06 -5.29 7.85
C ARG A 6 -13.50 -6.37 6.86
N ARG A 7 -14.62 -6.18 6.14
CA ARG A 7 -15.16 -7.12 5.15
C ARG A 7 -14.75 -6.79 3.71
N ALA A 8 -14.18 -5.61 3.45
CA ALA A 8 -13.97 -5.10 2.09
C ALA A 8 -12.53 -5.19 1.55
N ASP A 9 -11.50 -5.42 2.37
CA ASP A 9 -10.13 -5.56 1.86
C ASP A 9 -9.63 -7.01 1.94
N ARG A 10 -9.92 -7.77 0.87
CA ARG A 10 -9.15 -8.97 0.49
C ARG A 10 -7.82 -8.62 -0.17
N CYS A 11 -7.45 -7.35 -0.15
CA CYS A 11 -6.21 -6.88 -0.75
C CYS A 11 -5.16 -6.77 0.35
N PRO A 12 -3.88 -7.04 0.03
CA PRO A 12 -2.79 -6.89 0.98
C PRO A 12 -2.82 -5.48 1.54
N GLY A 13 -3.23 -5.31 2.78
CA GLY A 13 -3.34 -4.01 3.43
C GLY A 13 -2.21 -3.86 4.44
N VAL A 14 -2.00 -2.67 4.97
CA VAL A 14 -0.98 -2.46 6.03
C VAL A 14 -1.20 -3.40 7.22
N LEU A 15 -2.46 -3.72 7.52
CA LEU A 15 -2.85 -4.62 8.63
C LEU A 15 -2.75 -6.11 8.29
N ARG A 16 -2.63 -6.46 7.01
CA ARG A 16 -2.41 -7.82 6.53
C ARG A 16 -1.51 -7.79 5.30
N PRO A 17 -0.18 -7.64 5.50
CA PRO A 17 0.79 -7.81 4.44
C PRO A 17 0.62 -9.20 3.82
N HIS A 18 0.77 -9.28 2.51
CA HIS A 18 0.80 -10.56 1.79
C HIS A 18 2.24 -11.02 1.66
N GLU A 19 2.58 -12.19 2.16
CA GLU A 19 3.90 -12.77 1.93
C GLU A 19 4.04 -13.19 0.47
N ALA A 20 4.96 -12.54 -0.23
CA ALA A 20 5.41 -12.91 -1.55
C ALA A 20 6.83 -13.51 -1.47
N ALA A 21 7.29 -14.12 -2.56
CA ALA A 21 8.62 -14.76 -2.60
C ALA A 21 9.78 -13.76 -2.38
N ASP A 22 9.52 -12.47 -2.60
CA ASP A 22 10.43 -11.35 -2.47
C ASP A 22 10.26 -10.55 -1.16
N GLY A 23 9.37 -10.98 -0.25
CA GLY A 23 9.10 -10.30 1.02
C GLY A 23 7.62 -9.96 1.23
N ALA A 24 7.33 -9.17 2.26
CA ALA A 24 5.98 -8.74 2.58
C ALA A 24 5.52 -7.67 1.58
N MET A 25 4.33 -7.85 1.04
CA MET A 25 3.72 -6.98 0.04
C MET A 25 2.50 -6.29 0.62
N VAL A 26 2.49 -4.96 0.57
CA VAL A 26 1.38 -4.12 1.05
C VAL A 26 0.89 -3.23 -0.07
N ARG A 27 -0.44 -3.16 -0.22
CA ARG A 27 -1.12 -2.28 -1.17
C ARG A 27 -1.93 -1.22 -0.45
N ILE A 28 -1.60 0.02 -0.75
CA ILE A 28 -2.22 1.21 -0.19
C ILE A 28 -3.17 1.77 -1.23
N ARG A 29 -4.45 1.81 -0.88
CA ARG A 29 -5.49 2.36 -1.75
C ARG A 29 -5.42 3.87 -1.69
N VAL A 30 -5.35 4.51 -2.86
CA VAL A 30 -5.40 5.97 -3.00
C VAL A 30 -6.75 6.33 -3.64
N PRO A 31 -7.73 6.85 -2.88
CA PRO A 31 -9.02 7.24 -3.42
C PRO A 31 -8.87 8.27 -4.54
N GLY A 32 -9.49 8.00 -5.69
CA GLY A 32 -9.41 8.89 -6.86
C GLY A 32 -8.01 9.07 -7.45
N GLY A 33 -7.02 8.25 -7.06
CA GLY A 33 -5.63 8.39 -7.51
C GLY A 33 -4.93 9.67 -7.02
N GLN A 34 -5.55 10.42 -6.12
CA GLN A 34 -5.04 11.67 -5.60
C GLN A 34 -4.44 11.46 -4.21
N THR A 35 -3.19 11.87 -4.04
CA THR A 35 -2.47 11.81 -2.77
C THR A 35 -1.65 13.07 -2.58
N SER A 36 -1.31 13.41 -1.34
CA SER A 36 -0.45 14.55 -1.05
C SER A 36 1.03 14.19 -1.19
N SER A 37 1.87 15.18 -1.46
CA SER A 37 3.33 15.04 -1.43
C SER A 37 3.83 14.53 -0.08
N GLY A 38 3.23 14.99 1.03
CA GLY A 38 3.57 14.53 2.38
C GLY A 38 3.26 13.04 2.59
N ALA A 39 2.13 12.55 2.08
CA ALA A 39 1.79 11.14 2.14
C ALA A 39 2.78 10.29 1.31
N LEU A 40 3.11 10.72 0.10
CA LEU A 40 4.12 10.04 -0.74
C LEU A 40 5.49 10.00 -0.06
N LEU A 41 5.92 11.09 0.56
CA LEU A 41 7.19 11.15 1.28
C LEU A 41 7.21 10.20 2.49
N ALA A 42 6.09 10.14 3.24
CA ALA A 42 5.96 9.19 4.33
C ALA A 42 6.01 7.74 3.84
N LEU A 43 5.35 7.43 2.72
CA LEU A 43 5.43 6.10 2.09
C LEU A 43 6.84 5.76 1.63
N SER A 44 7.58 6.72 1.06
CA SER A 44 8.97 6.51 0.64
C SER A 44 9.85 6.10 1.82
N ARG A 45 9.74 6.85 2.93
CA ARG A 45 10.48 6.54 4.17
C ARG A 45 10.12 5.17 4.73
N LEU A 46 8.85 4.78 4.67
CA LEU A 46 8.42 3.45 5.09
C LEU A 46 8.95 2.35 4.18
N ALA A 47 8.97 2.57 2.87
CA ALA A 47 9.53 1.63 1.91
C ALA A 47 11.04 1.45 2.11
N GLU A 48 11.76 2.53 2.42
CA GLU A 48 13.20 2.49 2.74
C GLU A 48 13.49 1.79 4.06
N ALA A 49 12.66 2.01 5.09
CA ALA A 49 12.88 1.47 6.42
C ALA A 49 12.46 0.00 6.57
N TYR A 50 11.41 -0.43 5.86
CA TYR A 50 10.76 -1.72 6.08
C TYR A 50 10.58 -2.57 4.82
N GLY A 51 11.10 -2.13 3.68
CA GLY A 51 11.00 -2.89 2.45
C GLY A 51 12.17 -2.65 1.51
N SER A 52 11.88 -2.66 0.21
CA SER A 52 12.86 -2.54 -0.88
C SER A 52 13.24 -1.10 -1.24
N GLY A 53 12.70 -0.09 -0.55
CA GLY A 53 12.88 1.32 -0.90
C GLY A 53 12.06 1.79 -2.12
N LEU A 54 11.24 0.92 -2.71
CA LEU A 54 10.50 1.22 -3.94
C LEU A 54 9.00 1.38 -3.68
N LEU A 55 8.43 2.46 -4.22
CA LEU A 55 6.99 2.67 -4.34
C LEU A 55 6.54 2.34 -5.76
N GLN A 56 5.69 1.33 -5.91
CA GLN A 56 5.14 0.94 -7.19
C GLN A 56 3.73 1.51 -7.37
N LEU A 57 3.52 2.28 -8.44
CA LEU A 57 2.20 2.75 -8.85
C LEU A 57 1.52 1.67 -9.70
N THR A 58 0.27 1.36 -9.37
CA THR A 58 -0.56 0.43 -10.16
C THR A 58 -1.37 1.17 -11.21
N SER A 59 -1.81 0.47 -12.25
CA SER A 59 -2.69 1.02 -13.30
C SER A 59 -4.05 1.55 -12.78
N ARG A 60 -4.44 1.16 -11.56
CA ARG A 60 -5.64 1.66 -10.87
C ARG A 60 -5.35 2.79 -9.87
N GLY A 61 -4.17 3.39 -9.93
CA GLY A 61 -3.76 4.51 -9.07
C GLY A 61 -3.52 4.14 -7.60
N SER A 62 -3.47 2.85 -7.26
CA SER A 62 -3.04 2.41 -5.92
C SER A 62 -1.51 2.33 -5.84
N VAL A 63 -0.96 2.51 -4.65
CA VAL A 63 0.48 2.38 -4.37
C VAL A 63 0.76 1.03 -3.75
N GLN A 64 1.89 0.44 -4.10
CA GLN A 64 2.34 -0.85 -3.60
C GLN A 64 3.78 -0.75 -3.08
N VAL A 65 3.99 -1.34 -1.91
CA VAL A 65 5.29 -1.44 -1.24
C VAL A 65 5.61 -2.92 -1.06
N ARG A 66 6.88 -3.28 -1.25
CA ARG A 66 7.38 -4.66 -1.15
C ARG A 66 8.69 -4.68 -0.37
N GLY A 67 8.88 -5.71 0.44
CA GLY A 67 10.17 -6.13 1.01
C GLY A 67 10.01 -6.87 2.32
#